data_AF-A0A7Y0GV86-F1
#
_entry.id   AF-A0A7Y0GV86-F1
#
_cell.length_a   1.000
_cell.length_b   1.000
_cell.length_c   1.000
_cell.angle_alpha   90.00
_cell.angle_beta   90.00
_cell.angle_gamma   90.00
#
_symmetry.space_group_name_H-M   'P 1'
#
loop_
_entity.id
_entity.type
_entity.pdbx_description
1 polymer ?
#
loop_
_entity_poly.entity_id
_entity_poly.type
_entity_poly.pdbx_seq_one_letter_code
_entity_poly.pdbx_strand_id
1 'polypeptide(L)' 'CTFPGCGRPPQWTDAHHVKHWIDGGTTSLLNLTLQCGYHHTLQCGYHHAWVHQRDLTATVTAHDVTWQT' A
#
# COMPACT_ATOMS: atom_id res chain seq x y z
N CYS A 1 -3.17 -4.51 -8.79
CA CYS A 1 -3.20 -4.42 -7.31
C CYS A 1 -2.13 -5.36 -6.82
N THR A 2 -1.19 -4.88 -6.03
CA THR A 2 -0.03 -5.65 -5.58
C THR A 2 -0.31 -6.47 -4.32
N PHE A 3 -1.47 -6.26 -3.67
CA PHE A 3 -1.86 -7.04 -2.51
C PHE A 3 -1.94 -8.55 -2.86
N PRO A 4 -1.40 -9.45 -2.03
CA PRO A 4 -1.31 -10.87 -2.38
C PRO A 4 -2.69 -11.46 -2.67
N GLY A 5 -2.80 -12.22 -3.77
CA GLY A 5 -4.06 -12.82 -4.22
C GLY A 5 -5.05 -11.86 -4.90
N CYS A 6 -4.71 -10.58 -5.07
CA CYS A 6 -5.59 -9.63 -5.76
C CYS A 6 -5.29 -9.49 -7.25
N GLY A 7 -6.22 -9.91 -8.12
CA GLY A 7 -6.08 -9.81 -9.58
C GLY A 7 -6.57 -8.50 -10.22
N ARG A 8 -6.88 -7.44 -9.44
CA ARG A 8 -7.43 -6.19 -10.01
C ARG A 8 -6.39 -5.48 -10.91
N PRO A 9 -6.76 -5.06 -12.13
CA PRO A 9 -5.82 -4.47 -13.09
C PRO A 9 -5.32 -3.10 -12.63
N PRO A 10 -4.15 -2.62 -13.13
CA PRO A 10 -3.57 -1.33 -12.74
C PRO A 10 -4.48 -0.12 -12.95
N GLN A 11 -5.34 -0.15 -13.97
CA GLN A 11 -6.31 0.93 -14.24
C GLN A 11 -7.36 1.12 -13.14
N TRP A 12 -7.48 0.17 -12.20
CA TRP A 12 -8.39 0.22 -11.05
C TRP A 12 -7.62 0.36 -9.73
N THR A 13 -6.40 0.86 -9.81
CA THR A 13 -5.54 1.03 -8.64
C THR A 13 -5.02 2.44 -8.51
N ASP A 14 -4.83 2.85 -7.26
CA ASP A 14 -4.18 4.10 -6.88
C ASP A 14 -2.81 3.80 -6.26
N ALA A 15 -1.90 4.77 -6.34
CA ALA A 15 -0.63 4.72 -5.63
C ALA A 15 -0.86 4.94 -4.13
N HIS A 16 -0.31 4.06 -3.31
CA HIS A 16 -0.41 4.08 -1.85
C HIS A 16 0.99 4.09 -1.22
N HIS A 17 1.19 4.95 -0.23
CA HIS A 17 2.43 4.98 0.55
C HIS A 17 2.54 3.78 1.48
N VAL A 18 3.60 2.99 1.36
CA VAL A 18 3.87 1.86 2.26
C VAL A 18 4.28 2.36 3.64
N LYS A 19 5.27 3.25 3.72
CA LYS A 19 5.47 4.10 4.90
C LYS A 19 4.61 5.33 4.71
N HIS A 20 3.63 5.54 5.59
CA HIS A 20 2.71 6.66 5.48
C HIS A 20 3.45 8.00 5.48
N TRP A 21 2.94 8.97 4.70
CA TRP A 21 3.59 10.27 4.52
C TRP A 21 3.70 11.06 5.82
N ILE A 22 2.72 10.93 6.75
CA ILE A 22 2.75 11.60 8.06
C ILE A 22 3.90 11.10 8.95
N ASP A 23 4.32 9.86 8.75
CA ASP A 23 5.45 9.25 9.46
C ASP A 23 6.79 9.54 8.75
N GLY A 24 6.78 10.44 7.77
CA GLY A 24 7.94 10.81 6.95
C GLY A 24 8.20 9.85 5.80
N GLY A 25 7.19 9.14 5.30
CA GLY A 25 7.28 8.39 4.05
C GLY A 25 7.39 9.30 2.83
N THR A 26 8.35 9.04 1.95
CA THR A 26 8.55 9.86 0.74
C THR A 26 7.53 9.51 -0.33
N THR A 27 7.13 10.49 -1.14
CA THR A 27 6.42 10.24 -2.39
C THR A 27 7.44 9.84 -3.45
N SER A 28 7.78 8.55 -3.49
CA SER A 28 8.75 7.98 -4.43
C SER A 28 8.32 6.59 -4.89
N LEU A 29 8.75 6.16 -6.08
CA LEU A 29 8.43 4.82 -6.58
C LEU A 29 8.90 3.70 -5.64
N LEU A 30 9.89 3.95 -4.78
CA LEU A 30 10.41 3.00 -3.80
C LEU A 30 9.62 2.97 -2.48
N ASN A 31 8.60 3.80 -2.33
CA ASN A 31 7.71 3.82 -1.17
C ASN A 31 6.23 3.77 -1.57
N LEU A 32 5.93 3.56 -2.85
CA LEU A 32 4.57 3.51 -3.37
C LEU A 32 4.23 2.12 -3.90
N THR A 33 2.97 1.75 -3.77
CA THR A 33 2.44 0.49 -4.26
C THR A 33 1.06 0.67 -4.88
N LEU A 34 0.70 -0.13 -5.87
CA LEU A 34 -0.59 -0.03 -6.54
C LEU A 34 -1.68 -0.84 -5.84
N GLN A 35 -2.72 -0.17 -5.34
CA GLN A 35 -3.82 -0.81 -4.64
C GLN A 35 -5.19 -0.49 -5.21
N CYS A 36 -6.05 -1.50 -5.31
CA CYS A 36 -7.44 -1.27 -5.71
C CYS A 36 -8.24 -0.60 -4.59
N GLY A 37 -9.33 0.10 -4.92
CA GLY A 37 -10.12 0.82 -3.91
C GLY A 37 -10.47 0.03 -2.65
N TYR A 38 -10.74 -1.28 -2.77
CA TYR A 38 -10.93 -2.17 -1.62
C TYR A 38 -9.68 -2.29 -0.74
N HIS A 39 -8.54 -2.71 -1.30
CA HIS A 39 -7.30 -2.86 -0.52
C HIS A 39 -6.74 -1.50 -0.09
N HIS A 40 -6.88 -0.48 -0.91
CA HIS A 40 -6.51 0.89 -0.56
C HIS A 40 -7.31 1.37 0.65
N THR A 41 -8.61 1.08 0.72
CA THR A 41 -9.45 1.39 1.91
C THR A 41 -9.14 0.50 3.10
N LEU A 42 -8.81 -0.78 2.89
CA LEU A 42 -8.42 -1.69 3.98
C LEU A 42 -7.08 -1.30 4.60
N GLN A 43 -6.10 -0.92 3.77
CA GLN A 43 -4.78 -0.51 4.21
C GLN A 43 -4.74 0.92 4.72
N CYS A 44 -5.45 1.86 4.07
CA CYS A 44 -5.63 3.20 4.61
C CYS A 44 -6.62 3.24 5.79
N GLY A 45 -7.45 2.20 5.96
CA GLY A 45 -8.44 2.03 7.03
C GLY A 45 -9.14 3.32 7.42
N TYR A 46 -9.96 3.91 6.51
CA TYR A 46 -10.75 5.12 6.81
C TYR A 46 -9.94 6.22 7.53
N HIS A 47 -8.90 6.76 6.89
CA HIS A 47 -8.27 8.03 7.28
C HIS A 47 -7.80 8.15 8.75
N HIS A 48 -6.93 7.23 9.21
CA HIS A 48 -6.06 7.33 10.41
C HIS A 48 -6.47 6.56 11.69
N ALA A 49 -7.45 5.63 11.66
CA ALA A 49 -7.87 4.96 12.90
C ALA A 49 -7.29 3.54 13.13
N TRP A 50 -6.92 2.79 12.09
CA TRP A 50 -6.70 1.35 12.22
C TRP A 50 -5.29 0.80 11.91
N VAL A 51 -4.38 1.62 11.37
CA VAL A 51 -3.07 1.12 10.89
C VAL A 51 -2.12 0.69 12.01
N HIS A 52 -2.22 1.24 13.23
CA HIS A 52 -1.38 0.78 14.34
C HIS A 52 -1.75 -0.61 14.91
N GLN A 53 -2.77 -1.32 14.37
CA GLN A 53 -3.17 -2.61 14.91
C GLN A 53 -2.62 -3.83 14.15
N ARG A 54 -2.04 -3.66 12.95
CA ARG A 54 -1.56 -4.79 12.14
C ARG A 54 -0.19 -4.62 11.50
N ASP A 55 0.42 -3.43 11.56
CA ASP A 55 1.76 -3.14 11.03
C ASP A 55 2.03 -3.81 9.66
N LEU A 56 1.04 -3.82 8.77
CA LEU A 56 1.19 -4.42 7.45
C LEU A 56 2.08 -3.52 6.61
N THR A 57 3.33 -3.93 6.46
CA THR A 57 4.35 -3.25 5.65
C THR A 57 4.66 -4.05 4.38
N ALA A 58 5.29 -3.39 3.42
CA ALA A 58 5.82 -4.03 2.23
C ALA A 58 7.26 -3.59 1.96
N THR A 59 8.03 -4.44 1.31
CA THR A 59 9.26 -4.03 0.65
C THR A 59 8.94 -3.70 -0.80
N VAL A 60 9.31 -2.50 -1.26
CA VAL A 60 9.11 -2.04 -2.64
C VAL A 60 10.47 -1.92 -3.32
N THR A 61 10.60 -2.53 -4.49
CA THR A 61 11.76 -2.39 -5.37
C THR A 61 11.35 -1.68 -6.67
N ALA A 62 12.29 -1.53 -7.61
CA ALA A 62 11.97 -0.98 -8.93
C ALA A 62 10.96 -1.84 -9.73
N HIS A 63 10.82 -3.12 -9.38
CA HIS A 63 10.05 -4.08 -10.18
C HIS A 63 8.98 -4.83 -9.38
N ASP A 64 9.13 -4.91 -8.07
CA ASP A 64 8.34 -5.82 -7.24
C ASP A 64 7.88 -5.16 -5.94
N VAL A 65 6.76 -5.66 -5.42
CA VAL A 65 6.26 -5.34 -4.09
C VAL A 65 6.05 -6.64 -3.34
N THR A 66 6.67 -6.77 -2.17
CA THR A 66 6.53 -7.93 -1.30
C THR A 66 5.90 -7.51 0.02
N TRP A 67 4.70 -8.00 0.31
CA TRP A 67 3.99 -7.72 1.55
C TRP A 67 4.52 -8.62 2.67
N GLN A 68 4.81 -8.01 3.82
CA GLN A 68 5.16 -8.72 5.04
C GLN A 68 3.85 -9.05 5.76
N THR A 69 3.51 -10.33 5.80
CA THR A 69 2.34 -10.87 6.52
C THR A 69 2.68 -11.23 7.94
#